data_AF-A0A1Q7QKM6-F1
#
_entry.id   AF-A0A1Q7QKM6-F1
#
_cell.length_a   1.000
_cell.length_b   1.000
_cell.length_c   1.000
_cell.angle_alpha   90.00
_cell.angle_beta   90.00
_cell.angle_gamma   90.00
#
_symmetry.space_group_name_H-M   'P 1'
#
loop_
_entity.id
_entity.type
_entity.pdbx_description
1 polymer ?
#
loop_
_entity_poly.entity_id
_entity_poly.type
_entity_poly.pdbx_seq_one_letter_code
_entity_poly.pdbx_strand_id
1 'polypeptide(L)'
;MSGRRALTIVLASAATVVGVVALLLVPVSLVVSHPVNVVGEAAVLALCVWYVARVMRADRRRRNAAEAALPPALRPARRQPRRPITFQLRESGLAFVVWLALVAAFNAFVVGLGPLANAGIAVFAAFMLATLTVTGRHMMFRLTAEESSGGSAPRPPDE
;
A
#
# COMPACT_ATOMS: atom_id res chain seq x y z
N MET A 1 1.25 -27.66 -3.23
CA MET A 1 0.67 -26.39 -3.77
C MET A 1 0.38 -26.59 -5.26
N SER A 2 -0.84 -26.29 -5.74
CA SER A 2 -1.17 -26.39 -7.16
C SER A 2 -0.32 -25.43 -8.01
N GLY A 3 0.27 -25.90 -9.12
CA GLY A 3 1.15 -25.09 -10.00
C GLY A 3 0.51 -23.78 -10.49
N ARG A 4 -0.82 -23.74 -10.64
CA ARG A 4 -1.57 -22.51 -10.97
C ARG A 4 -1.46 -21.43 -9.88
N ARG A 5 -1.39 -21.83 -8.61
CA ARG A 5 -1.26 -20.91 -7.47
C ARG A 5 0.15 -20.31 -7.42
N ALA A 6 1.18 -21.12 -7.64
CA ALA A 6 2.56 -20.64 -7.72
C ALA A 6 2.73 -19.64 -8.86
N LEU A 7 2.20 -19.95 -10.05
CA LEU A 7 2.21 -19.06 -11.21
C LEU A 7 1.53 -17.72 -10.90
N THR A 8 0.36 -17.74 -10.26
CA THR A 8 -0.37 -16.50 -9.90
C THR A 8 0.43 -15.63 -8.92
N ILE A 9 1.13 -16.24 -7.96
CA ILE A 9 1.99 -15.51 -7.01
C ILE A 9 3.15 -14.87 -7.76
N VAL A 10 3.85 -15.63 -8.61
CA VAL A 10 4.99 -15.10 -9.40
C VAL A 10 4.55 -13.95 -10.30
N LEU A 11 3.44 -14.10 -11.02
CA LEU A 11 2.90 -13.03 -11.86
C LEU A 11 2.46 -11.80 -11.06
N ALA A 12 1.82 -11.98 -9.89
CA ALA A 12 1.43 -10.86 -9.05
C ALA A 12 2.67 -10.12 -8.49
N SER A 13 3.70 -10.86 -8.08
CA SER A 13 4.97 -10.28 -7.64
C SER A 13 5.66 -9.52 -8.77
N ALA A 14 5.78 -10.13 -9.95
CA ALA A 14 6.37 -9.49 -11.12
C ALA A 14 5.59 -8.22 -11.53
N ALA A 15 4.25 -8.28 -11.56
CA ALA A 15 3.40 -7.12 -11.85
C ALA A 15 3.57 -6.00 -10.82
N THR A 16 3.81 -6.35 -9.55
CA THR A 16 4.08 -5.35 -8.50
C THR A 16 5.42 -4.67 -8.73
N VAL A 17 6.48 -5.44 -9.03
CA VAL A 17 7.81 -4.87 -9.33
C VAL A 17 7.75 -3.97 -10.56
N VAL A 18 7.14 -4.45 -11.65
CA VAL A 18 6.97 -3.67 -12.89
C VAL A 18 6.15 -2.40 -12.62
N GLY A 19 5.08 -2.49 -11.83
CA GLY A 19 4.30 -1.32 -11.43
C GLY A 19 5.11 -0.29 -10.65
N VAL A 20 5.94 -0.71 -9.70
CA VAL A 20 6.82 0.19 -8.94
C VAL A 20 7.85 0.83 -9.87
N VAL A 21 8.48 0.05 -10.75
CA VAL A 21 9.44 0.58 -11.72
C VAL A 21 8.77 1.61 -12.64
N ALA A 22 7.59 1.31 -13.19
CA ALA A 22 6.84 2.24 -14.03
C ALA A 22 6.51 3.54 -13.27
N LEU A 23 6.08 3.45 -12.00
CA LEU A 23 5.82 4.62 -11.17
C LEU A 23 7.07 5.49 -10.95
N LEU A 24 8.23 4.88 -10.78
CA LEU A 24 9.51 5.59 -10.59
C LEU A 24 10.07 6.17 -11.89
N LEU A 25 9.71 5.61 -13.05
CA LEU A 25 10.12 6.13 -14.36
C LEU A 25 9.28 7.34 -14.80
N VAL A 26 8.02 7.47 -14.36
CA VAL A 26 7.15 8.63 -14.68
C VAL A 26 7.83 9.98 -14.40
N PRO A 27 8.42 10.22 -13.22
CA PRO A 27 9.21 11.41 -12.95
C PRO A 27 10.36 11.65 -13.94
N VAL A 28 11.08 10.60 -14.31
CA VAL A 28 12.23 10.68 -15.21
C VAL A 28 11.76 11.06 -16.61
N SER A 29 10.74 10.38 -17.11
CA SER A 29 10.15 10.64 -18.43
C SER A 29 9.51 12.03 -18.52
N LEU A 30 8.95 12.56 -17.42
CA LEU A 30 8.49 13.94 -17.34
C LEU A 30 9.64 14.95 -17.42
N VAL A 31 10.73 14.74 -16.67
CA VAL A 31 11.87 15.67 -16.64
C VAL A 31 12.62 15.67 -17.97
N VAL A 32 12.78 14.52 -18.62
CA VAL A 32 13.44 14.39 -19.93
C VAL A 32 12.49 14.75 -21.08
N SER A 33 11.27 15.23 -20.80
CA SER A 33 10.29 15.70 -21.79
C SER A 33 9.90 14.67 -22.88
N HIS A 34 9.72 13.41 -22.48
CA HIS A 34 9.24 12.33 -23.37
C HIS A 34 7.77 11.99 -23.06
N PRO A 35 6.79 12.76 -23.56
CA PRO A 35 5.39 12.62 -23.17
C PRO A 35 4.78 11.25 -23.56
N VAL A 36 5.25 10.64 -24.65
CA VAL A 36 4.81 9.30 -25.08
C VAL A 36 5.19 8.24 -24.04
N ASN A 37 6.38 8.35 -23.44
CA ASN A 37 6.85 7.42 -22.41
C ASN A 37 6.00 7.54 -21.14
N VAL A 38 5.64 8.76 -20.74
CA VAL A 38 4.75 8.99 -19.59
C VAL A 38 3.40 8.32 -19.77
N VAL A 39 2.80 8.42 -20.97
CA VAL A 39 1.53 7.74 -21.28
C VAL A 39 1.69 6.22 -21.23
N GLY A 40 2.76 5.69 -21.80
CA GLY A 40 3.08 4.26 -21.76
C GLY A 40 3.27 3.74 -20.33
N GLU A 41 4.07 4.44 -19.52
CA GLU A 41 4.32 4.11 -18.11
C GLU A 41 3.04 4.18 -17.27
N ALA A 42 2.21 5.20 -17.48
CA ALA A 42 0.91 5.32 -16.81
C ALA A 42 -0.03 4.17 -17.18
N ALA A 43 -0.06 3.76 -18.45
CA ALA A 43 -0.86 2.62 -18.90
C ALA A 43 -0.37 1.30 -18.30
N VAL A 44 0.95 1.07 -18.28
CA VAL A 44 1.57 -0.10 -17.64
C VAL A 44 1.27 -0.12 -16.15
N LEU A 45 1.44 1.01 -15.46
CA LEU A 45 1.13 1.15 -14.04
C LEU A 45 -0.35 0.82 -13.76
N ALA A 46 -1.28 1.38 -14.54
CA ALA A 46 -2.71 1.13 -14.40
C ALA A 46 -3.04 -0.37 -14.60
N LEU A 47 -2.42 -1.01 -15.59
CA LEU A 47 -2.60 -2.44 -15.85
C LEU A 47 -2.06 -3.30 -14.71
N CYS A 48 -0.88 -2.99 -14.17
CA CYS A 48 -0.28 -3.68 -13.03
C CYS A 48 -1.17 -3.55 -11.77
N VAL A 49 -1.61 -2.34 -11.44
CA VAL A 49 -2.51 -2.08 -10.30
C VAL A 49 -3.83 -2.82 -10.47
N TRP A 50 -4.43 -2.75 -11.67
CA TRP A 50 -5.67 -3.46 -11.96
C TRP A 50 -5.52 -4.98 -11.80
N TYR A 51 -4.43 -5.56 -12.34
CA TYR A 51 -4.16 -6.99 -12.26
C TYR A 51 -3.99 -7.45 -10.82
N VAL A 52 -3.13 -6.77 -10.04
CA VAL A 52 -2.92 -7.10 -8.62
C VAL A 52 -4.21 -6.96 -7.82
N ALA A 53 -4.96 -5.86 -8.02
CA ALA A 53 -6.24 -5.66 -7.35
C ALA A 53 -7.28 -6.73 -7.72
N ARG A 54 -7.26 -7.23 -8.96
CA ARG A 54 -8.11 -8.35 -9.41
C ARG A 54 -7.70 -9.65 -8.71
N VAL A 55 -6.42 -9.97 -8.65
CA VAL A 55 -5.90 -11.18 -7.98
C VAL A 55 -6.24 -11.16 -6.49
N MET A 56 -6.02 -10.03 -5.80
CA MET A 56 -6.37 -9.88 -4.39
C MET A 56 -7.87 -10.03 -4.14
N ARG A 57 -8.72 -9.44 -5.00
CA ARG A 57 -10.19 -9.59 -4.92
C ARG A 57 -10.61 -11.04 -5.11
N ALA A 58 -10.01 -11.75 -6.05
CA ALA A 58 -10.30 -13.17 -6.29
C ALA A 58 -9.86 -14.04 -5.10
N ASP A 59 -8.68 -13.80 -4.54
CA ASP A 59 -8.20 -14.51 -3.37
C ASP A 59 -9.09 -14.25 -2.14
N ARG A 60 -9.50 -13.00 -1.91
CA ARG A 60 -10.43 -12.64 -0.83
C ARG A 60 -11.78 -13.34 -0.97
N ARG A 61 -12.34 -13.40 -2.19
CA ARG A 61 -13.59 -14.14 -2.45
C ARG A 61 -13.45 -15.63 -2.16
N ARG A 62 -12.33 -16.25 -2.56
CA ARG A 62 -12.05 -17.67 -2.30
C ARG A 62 -11.92 -17.96 -0.80
N ARG A 63 -11.22 -17.10 -0.05
CA ARG A 63 -11.11 -17.21 1.40
C ARG A 63 -12.47 -17.12 2.09
N ASN A 64 -13.27 -16.12 1.73
CA ASN A 64 -14.62 -15.96 2.29
C ASN A 64 -15.52 -17.17 1.99
N ALA A 65 -15.43 -17.75 0.79
CA ALA A 65 -16.20 -18.93 0.41
C ALA A 65 -15.75 -20.18 1.19
N ALA A 66 -14.44 -20.36 1.39
CA ALA A 66 -13.89 -21.44 2.19
C ALA A 66 -14.27 -21.32 3.67
N GLU A 67 -14.28 -20.12 4.22
CA GLU A 67 -14.74 -19.85 5.59
C GLU A 67 -16.24 -20.10 5.78
N ALA A 68 -17.07 -19.77 4.78
CA ALA A 68 -18.51 -20.02 4.82
C ALA A 68 -18.85 -21.53 4.80
N ALA A 69 -18.04 -22.32 4.10
CA ALA A 69 -18.20 -23.77 3.98
C ALA A 69 -17.80 -24.55 5.25
N LEU A 70 -17.11 -23.92 6.21
CA LEU A 70 -16.77 -24.56 7.48
C LEU A 70 -18.02 -24.70 8.38
N PRO A 71 -18.14 -25.83 9.13
CA PRO A 71 -19.16 -26.00 10.16
C PRO A 71 -19.11 -24.84 11.16
N PRO A 72 -20.26 -24.36 11.70
CA PRO A 72 -20.32 -23.18 12.56
C PRO A 72 -19.34 -23.20 13.74
N ALA A 73 -19.08 -24.39 14.31
CA ALA A 73 -18.15 -24.61 15.42
C ALA A 73 -16.65 -24.54 15.05
N LEU A 74 -16.31 -24.74 13.78
CA LEU A 74 -14.93 -24.69 13.25
C LEU A 74 -14.64 -23.38 12.50
N ARG A 75 -15.63 -22.49 12.38
CA ARG A 75 -15.38 -21.17 11.82
C ARG A 75 -14.43 -20.42 12.75
N PRO A 76 -13.35 -19.82 12.23
CA PRO A 76 -12.49 -18.96 13.03
C PRO A 76 -13.36 -17.93 13.74
N ALA A 77 -13.16 -17.74 15.05
CA ALA A 77 -13.86 -16.69 15.79
C ALA A 77 -13.72 -15.38 14.98
N ARG A 78 -14.85 -14.77 14.58
CA ARG A 78 -14.83 -13.45 13.93
C ARG A 78 -14.01 -12.58 14.87
N ARG A 79 -12.78 -12.22 14.49
CA ARG A 79 -11.99 -11.21 15.18
C ARG A 79 -12.85 -9.95 15.15
N GLN A 80 -13.61 -9.69 16.20
CA GLN A 80 -14.23 -8.40 16.40
C GLN A 80 -13.06 -7.43 16.51
N PRO A 81 -12.89 -6.53 15.54
CA PRO A 81 -11.87 -5.51 15.68
C PRO A 81 -12.26 -4.70 16.92
N ARG A 82 -11.40 -4.67 17.97
CA ARG A 82 -11.67 -3.98 19.25
C ARG A 82 -12.03 -2.50 19.07
N ARG A 83 -11.69 -1.93 17.92
CA ARG A 83 -12.35 -0.83 17.22
C ARG A 83 -12.02 -1.02 15.74
N PRO A 84 -12.90 -0.64 14.79
CA PRO A 84 -12.47 -0.60 13.41
C PRO A 84 -11.33 0.40 13.34
N ILE A 85 -10.10 -0.09 13.14
CA ILE A 85 -9.05 0.76 12.59
C ILE A 85 -9.49 0.94 11.14
N THR A 86 -10.41 1.88 10.97
CA THR A 86 -10.80 2.35 9.66
C THR A 86 -9.49 2.77 9.03
N PHE A 87 -9.13 2.09 7.93
CA PHE A 87 -8.16 2.66 7.02
C PHE A 87 -8.82 3.95 6.57
N GLN A 88 -8.41 5.05 7.21
CA GLN A 88 -8.93 6.38 7.04
C GLN A 88 -8.44 6.87 5.68
N LEU A 89 -8.86 6.20 4.61
CA LEU A 89 -8.48 6.51 3.23
C LEU A 89 -8.78 7.97 2.91
N ARG A 90 -9.83 8.50 3.56
CA ARG A 90 -10.20 9.91 3.49
C ARG A 90 -9.19 10.79 4.21
N GLU A 91 -8.89 10.57 5.50
CA GLU A 91 -7.92 11.41 6.21
C GLU A 91 -6.49 11.24 5.67
N SER A 92 -6.06 10.03 5.37
CA SER A 92 -4.75 9.76 4.74
C SER A 92 -4.68 10.35 3.33
N GLY A 93 -5.76 10.26 2.54
CA GLY A 93 -5.84 10.90 1.22
C GLY A 93 -5.80 12.42 1.31
N LEU A 94 -6.52 13.00 2.29
CA LEU A 94 -6.53 14.44 2.53
C LEU A 94 -5.15 14.94 2.98
N ALA A 95 -4.49 14.24 3.91
CA ALA A 95 -3.12 14.54 4.32
C ALA A 95 -2.16 14.48 3.13
N PHE A 96 -2.35 13.51 2.22
CA PHE A 96 -1.59 13.41 0.98
C PHE A 96 -1.77 14.61 0.05
N VAL A 97 -3.02 15.03 -0.16
CA VAL A 97 -3.35 16.17 -1.01
C VAL A 97 -2.78 17.47 -0.44
N VAL A 98 -2.93 17.69 0.88
CA VAL A 98 -2.38 18.86 1.56
C VAL A 98 -0.86 18.88 1.43
N TRP A 99 -0.21 17.74 1.66
CA TRP A 99 1.23 17.65 1.54
C TRP A 99 1.73 17.89 0.11
N LEU A 100 1.06 17.30 -0.89
CA LEU A 100 1.35 17.53 -2.31
C LEU A 100 1.21 19.00 -2.68
N ALA A 101 0.16 19.67 -2.20
CA ALA A 101 -0.06 21.09 -2.43
C ALA A 101 1.06 21.94 -1.81
N LEU A 102 1.49 21.63 -0.59
CA LEU A 102 2.59 22.32 0.09
C LEU A 102 3.92 22.14 -0.65
N VAL A 103 4.26 20.91 -1.05
CA VAL A 103 5.49 20.63 -1.82
C VAL A 103 5.46 21.33 -3.18
N ALA A 104 4.32 21.26 -3.88
CA ALA A 104 4.18 21.91 -5.19
C ALA A 104 4.33 23.43 -5.08
N ALA A 105 3.70 24.05 -4.08
CA ALA A 105 3.84 25.48 -3.82
C ALA A 105 5.28 25.85 -3.44
N PHE A 106 5.92 25.10 -2.54
CA PHE A 106 7.30 25.34 -2.13
C PHE A 106 8.27 25.26 -3.32
N ASN A 107 8.15 24.21 -4.14
CA ASN A 107 9.00 24.04 -5.31
C ASN A 107 8.80 25.14 -6.37
N ALA A 108 7.56 25.59 -6.56
CA ALA A 108 7.25 26.64 -7.52
C ALA A 108 7.73 28.03 -7.04
N PHE A 109 7.49 28.38 -5.78
CA PHE A 109 7.73 29.73 -5.26
C PHE A 109 9.11 29.92 -4.61
N VAL A 110 9.69 28.88 -4.00
CA VAL A 110 10.98 28.97 -3.29
C VAL A 110 12.13 28.45 -4.14
N VAL A 111 11.95 27.28 -4.76
CA VAL A 111 13.02 26.63 -5.55
C VAL A 111 13.05 27.12 -7.00
N GLY A 112 11.96 27.72 -7.49
CA GLY A 112 11.85 28.20 -8.87
C GLY A 112 11.81 27.09 -9.92
N LEU A 113 11.38 25.88 -9.52
CA LEU A 113 11.32 24.74 -10.43
C LEU A 113 10.17 24.88 -11.42
N GLY A 114 10.45 24.54 -12.69
CA GLY A 114 9.44 24.48 -13.72
C GLY A 114 8.36 23.41 -13.44
N PRO A 115 7.15 23.53 -14.04
CA PRO A 115 6.01 22.66 -13.73
C PRO A 115 6.27 21.17 -13.92
N LEU A 116 7.06 20.79 -14.93
CA LEU A 116 7.43 19.40 -15.23
C LEU A 116 8.32 18.77 -14.16
N ALA A 117 9.35 19.49 -13.71
CA ALA A 117 10.23 19.03 -12.64
C ALA A 117 9.46 18.89 -11.31
N ASN A 118 8.54 19.82 -11.05
CA ASN A 118 7.69 19.76 -9.87
C ASN A 118 6.74 18.53 -9.88
N ALA A 119 6.16 18.21 -11.04
CA ALA A 119 5.32 17.03 -11.21
C ALA A 119 6.10 15.72 -10.98
N GLY A 120 7.34 15.62 -11.47
CA GLY A 120 8.18 14.45 -11.23
C GLY A 120 8.52 14.26 -9.74
N ILE A 121 8.93 15.34 -9.07
CA ILE A 121 9.21 15.32 -7.62
C ILE A 121 7.97 14.93 -6.83
N ALA A 122 6.80 15.48 -7.17
CA ALA A 122 5.54 15.17 -6.51
C ALA A 122 5.19 13.67 -6.58
N VAL A 123 5.36 13.02 -7.74
CA VAL A 123 5.10 11.58 -7.92
C VAL A 123 6.07 10.73 -7.09
N PHE A 124 7.37 11.06 -7.12
CA PHE A 124 8.37 10.35 -6.34
C PHE A 124 8.12 10.49 -4.83
N ALA A 125 7.84 11.70 -4.40
CA ALA A 125 7.67 12.04 -2.99
C ALA A 125 6.36 11.41 -2.45
N ALA A 126 5.31 11.35 -3.27
CA ALA A 126 4.11 10.55 -3.01
C ALA A 126 4.43 9.06 -2.80
N PHE A 127 5.23 8.44 -3.67
CA PHE A 127 5.63 7.04 -3.49
C PHE A 127 6.37 6.80 -2.16
N MET A 128 7.33 7.68 -1.82
CA MET A 128 8.05 7.61 -0.56
C MET A 128 7.13 7.74 0.65
N LEU A 129 6.22 8.72 0.63
CA LEU A 129 5.27 8.96 1.72
C LEU A 129 4.31 7.76 1.90
N ALA A 130 3.81 7.19 0.80
CA ALA A 130 2.96 6.00 0.85
C ALA A 130 3.71 4.81 1.46
N THR A 131 4.96 4.59 1.04
CA THR A 131 5.80 3.50 1.55
C THR A 131 6.05 3.66 3.04
N LEU A 132 6.50 4.84 3.48
CA LEU A 132 6.74 5.17 4.89
C LEU A 132 5.46 5.03 5.75
N THR A 133 4.31 5.43 5.22
CA THR A 133 3.04 5.32 5.94
C THR A 133 2.63 3.86 6.13
N VAL A 134 2.81 3.03 5.10
CA VAL A 134 2.46 1.60 5.16
C VAL A 134 3.42 0.84 6.08
N THR A 135 4.73 1.03 5.95
CA THR A 135 5.72 0.38 6.82
C THR A 135 5.62 0.88 8.26
N GLY A 136 5.48 2.19 8.48
CA GLY A 136 5.30 2.77 9.80
C GLY A 136 4.06 2.24 10.51
N ARG A 137 2.94 2.11 9.80
CA ARG A 137 1.70 1.53 10.37
C ARG A 137 1.86 0.06 10.70
N HIS A 138 2.52 -0.72 9.83
CA HIS A 138 2.80 -2.14 10.09
C HIS A 138 3.69 -2.36 11.32
N MET A 139 4.68 -1.49 11.51
CA MET A 139 5.55 -1.50 12.69
C MET A 139 4.78 -1.16 13.98
N MET A 140 3.94 -0.13 13.95
CA MET A 140 3.11 0.25 15.10
C MET A 140 2.12 -0.85 15.51
N PHE A 141 1.60 -1.60 14.54
CA PHE A 141 0.76 -2.78 14.79
C PHE A 141 1.50 -3.95 15.45
N ARG A 142 2.78 -4.16 15.11
CA ARG A 142 3.62 -5.18 15.74
C ARG A 142 3.94 -4.82 17.19
N LEU A 143 4.35 -3.57 17.42
CA LEU A 143 4.70 -3.06 18.76
C LEU A 143 3.50 -3.12 19.73
N THR A 144 2.32 -2.69 19.29
CA THR A 144 1.09 -2.76 20.11
C THR A 144 0.59 -4.19 20.33
N ALA A 145 0.91 -5.13 19.43
CA ALA A 145 0.60 -6.56 19.62
C ALA A 145 1.57 -7.22 20.62
N GLU A 146 2.83 -6.81 20.65
CA GLU A 146 3.85 -7.27 21.61
C GLU A 146 3.54 -6.77 23.03
N GLU A 147 3.11 -5.51 23.20
CA GLU A 147 2.69 -4.96 24.49
C GLU A 147 1.44 -5.67 25.08
N SER A 148 0.47 -6.04 24.24
CA SER A 148 -0.71 -6.80 24.67
C SER A 148 -0.39 -8.24 25.07
N SER A 149 0.80 -8.74 24.72
CA SER A 149 1.26 -10.11 25.04
C SER A 149 2.05 -10.17 26.35
N GLY A 150 2.51 -9.03 26.88
CA GLY A 150 3.40 -8.94 28.04
C GLY A 150 2.75 -8.55 29.37
N GLY A 151 1.45 -8.28 29.40
CA GLY A 151 0.78 -7.69 30.56
C GLY A 151 -0.29 -8.56 31.20
N SER A 152 0.03 -9.79 31.64
CA SER A 152 -0.74 -10.60 32.61
C SER A 152 0.00 -11.92 32.94
N ALA A 153 1.27 -11.87 33.31
CA ALA A 153 1.87 -13.00 34.02
C ALA A 153 1.54 -12.83 35.52
N PRO A 154 0.92 -13.80 36.22
CA PRO A 154 0.74 -13.70 37.66
C PRO A 154 2.11 -13.60 38.31
N ARG A 155 2.34 -12.53 39.08
CA ARG A 155 3.48 -12.44 39.97
C ARG A 155 3.40 -13.64 40.91
N PRO A 156 4.42 -14.53 40.98
CA PRO A 156 4.41 -15.58 41.98
C PRO A 156 4.34 -14.91 43.36
N PRO A 157 3.51 -15.41 44.29
CA PRO A 157 3.47 -14.88 45.63
C PRO A 157 4.87 -15.03 46.24
N ASP A 158 5.32 -13.95 46.86
CA ASP A 158 6.59 -13.88 47.55
C ASP A 158 6.67 -15.00 48.62
N GLU A 159 7.64 -15.90 48.49
CA GLU A 159 8.23 -16.71 49.57
C GLU A 159 9.74 -16.82 49.38
#